data_AF-A0A935J1E3-F1
#
_entry.id   AF-A0A935J1E3-F1
#
_cell.length_a   1.000
_cell.length_b   1.000
_cell.length_c   1.000
_cell.angle_alpha   90.00
_cell.angle_beta   90.00
_cell.angle_gamma   90.00
#
_symmetry.space_group_name_H-M   'P 1'
#
loop_
_entity.id
_entity.type
_entity.pdbx_description
1 polymer ?
#
loop_
_entity_poly.entity_id
_entity_poly.type
_entity_poly.pdbx_seq_one_letter_code
_entity_poly.pdbx_strand_id
1 'polypeptide(L)'
;MDKEIEILNELKKLNTVLSKVLGSSELTESKRFSKESIDKAAKEFQKLAIQRGEWVKNEGISKYIKNAPYNPAKFIIEELKFGNYFKRGHQYYLNKTDLIKLGQELKDRDVNLKRYLEFKDDKAKFDKYLKKVLKNPSKIPYELPEDMLNITTSKPPSPLISKIREHVKQLKREFEECEYGKHIDVYQDSYAMFKDFYRYRDYLDKDLLRRLNKWRDDFNLANSLIHEFGRKRSR
;
A
#
# COMPACT_ATOMS: atom_id res chain seq x y z
N MET A 1 30.97 -55.54 24.34
CA MET A 1 32.09 -55.50 23.39
C MET A 1 31.63 -55.30 21.94
N ASP A 2 30.96 -56.26 21.28
CA ASP A 2 30.65 -56.12 19.83
C ASP A 2 29.77 -54.90 19.49
N LYS A 3 28.74 -54.62 20.30
CA LYS A 3 27.87 -53.44 20.11
C LYS A 3 28.60 -52.11 20.30
N GLU A 4 29.56 -52.04 21.21
CA GLU A 4 30.29 -50.80 21.47
C GLU A 4 31.25 -50.48 20.31
N ILE A 5 31.86 -51.52 19.73
CA ILE A 5 32.71 -51.41 18.55
C ILE A 5 31.88 -50.97 17.34
N GLU A 6 30.68 -51.51 17.17
CA GLU A 6 29.75 -51.15 16.11
C GLU A 6 29.31 -49.67 16.21
N ILE A 7 28.86 -49.24 17.39
CA ILE A 7 28.49 -47.83 17.67
C ILE A 7 29.66 -46.89 17.37
N LEU A 8 30.88 -47.26 17.79
CA LEU A 8 32.06 -46.43 17.60
C LEU A 8 32.45 -46.30 16.12
N ASN A 9 32.23 -47.35 15.32
CA ASN A 9 32.42 -47.32 13.87
C ASN A 9 31.37 -46.46 13.16
N GLU A 10 30.12 -46.48 13.61
CA GLU A 10 29.06 -45.60 13.08
C GLU A 10 29.35 -44.13 13.37
N LEU A 11 29.78 -43.81 14.60
CA LEU A 11 30.17 -42.44 14.98
C LEU A 11 31.35 -41.93 14.14
N LYS A 12 32.34 -42.78 13.83
CA LYS A 12 33.45 -42.41 12.93
C LYS A 12 32.97 -42.13 11.51
N LYS A 13 32.02 -42.91 10.99
CA LYS A 13 31.41 -42.66 9.67
C LYS A 13 30.64 -41.34 9.66
N LEU A 14 29.82 -41.08 10.68
CA LEU A 14 29.10 -39.81 10.85
C LEU A 14 30.06 -38.62 10.89
N ASN A 15 31.13 -38.70 11.68
CA ASN A 15 32.15 -37.64 11.74
C ASN A 15 32.85 -37.41 10.39
N THR A 16 33.12 -38.47 9.64
CA THR A 16 33.72 -38.35 8.31
C THR A 16 32.79 -37.64 7.34
N VAL A 17 31.49 -37.98 7.35
CA VAL A 17 30.48 -37.33 6.50
C VAL A 17 30.30 -35.87 6.89
N LEU A 18 30.16 -35.58 8.19
CA LEU A 18 29.98 -34.22 8.68
C LEU A 18 31.19 -33.32 8.35
N SER A 19 32.42 -33.81 8.49
CA SER A 19 33.61 -33.03 8.15
C SER A 19 33.71 -32.69 6.65
N LYS A 20 33.23 -33.58 5.76
CA LYS A 20 33.11 -33.28 4.33
C LYS A 20 32.05 -32.21 4.07
N VAL A 21 30.89 -32.30 4.73
CA VAL A 21 29.80 -31.32 4.60
C VAL A 21 30.22 -29.94 5.11
N LEU A 22 30.99 -29.88 6.21
CA LEU A 22 31.51 -28.63 6.77
C LEU A 22 32.72 -28.08 5.99
N GLY A 23 33.28 -28.85 5.04
CA GLY A 23 34.53 -28.48 4.35
C GLY A 23 35.75 -28.46 5.27
N SER A 24 35.71 -29.23 6.38
CA SER A 24 36.76 -29.30 7.40
C SER A 24 37.57 -30.60 7.35
N SER A 25 37.38 -31.45 6.33
CA SER A 25 38.04 -32.75 6.20
C SER A 25 39.58 -32.70 6.24
N GLU A 26 40.16 -31.59 5.78
CA GLU A 26 41.61 -31.34 5.77
C GLU A 26 42.16 -30.84 7.10
N LEU A 27 41.30 -30.49 8.07
CA LEU A 27 41.73 -30.08 9.41
C LEU A 27 42.06 -31.28 10.31
N THR A 28 42.89 -31.04 11.32
CA THR A 28 43.19 -32.01 12.38
C THR A 28 41.92 -32.39 13.14
N GLU A 29 41.80 -33.61 13.66
CA GLU A 29 40.58 -34.12 14.32
C GLU A 29 40.03 -33.17 15.39
N SER A 30 40.91 -32.57 16.20
CA SER A 30 40.55 -31.59 17.23
C SER A 30 39.95 -30.28 16.70
N LYS A 31 40.16 -29.96 15.42
CA LYS A 31 39.71 -28.73 14.75
C LYS A 31 38.56 -28.93 13.77
N ARG A 32 38.28 -30.18 13.34
CA ARG A 32 37.23 -30.52 12.37
C ARG A 32 35.84 -30.03 12.80
N PHE A 33 35.56 -30.10 14.09
CA PHE A 33 34.31 -29.67 14.72
C PHE A 33 34.52 -28.54 15.73
N SER A 34 35.59 -27.77 15.56
CA SER A 34 35.76 -26.57 16.38
C SER A 34 34.64 -25.58 16.09
N LYS A 35 34.40 -24.69 17.05
CA LYS A 35 33.41 -23.62 16.92
C LYS A 35 33.67 -22.77 15.66
N GLU A 36 34.94 -22.50 15.35
CA GLU A 36 35.34 -21.73 14.17
C GLU A 36 34.99 -22.44 12.86
N SER A 37 35.22 -23.77 12.79
CA SER A 37 34.89 -24.58 11.61
C SER A 37 33.39 -24.62 11.37
N ILE A 38 32.60 -24.78 12.44
CA ILE A 38 31.13 -24.76 12.39
C ILE A 38 30.63 -23.38 11.95
N ASP A 39 31.16 -22.30 12.54
CA ASP A 39 30.79 -20.91 12.20
C ASP A 39 31.13 -20.59 10.73
N LYS A 40 32.26 -21.08 10.23
CA LYS A 40 32.66 -20.90 8.82
C LYS A 40 31.71 -21.63 7.88
N ALA A 41 31.40 -22.89 8.17
CA ALA A 41 30.46 -23.67 7.37
C ALA A 41 29.05 -23.05 7.38
N ALA A 42 28.57 -22.57 8.52
CA ALA A 42 27.29 -21.88 8.64
C ALA A 42 27.23 -20.62 7.76
N LYS A 43 28.31 -19.81 7.75
CA LYS A 43 28.41 -18.61 6.90
C LYS A 43 28.42 -18.94 5.41
N GLU A 44 29.15 -19.97 4.99
CA GLU A 44 29.17 -20.41 3.59
C GLU A 44 27.81 -21.00 3.18
N PHE A 45 27.18 -21.81 4.02
CA PHE A 45 25.84 -22.33 3.78
C PHE A 45 24.82 -21.20 3.60
N GLN A 46 24.87 -20.19 4.48
CA GLN A 46 24.01 -19.01 4.38
C GLN A 46 24.27 -18.20 3.10
N LYS A 47 25.54 -18.04 2.69
CA LYS A 47 25.91 -17.39 1.44
C LYS A 47 25.35 -18.14 0.22
N LEU A 48 25.48 -19.47 0.20
CA LEU A 48 24.93 -20.31 -0.86
C LEU A 48 23.39 -20.26 -0.89
N ALA A 49 22.72 -20.26 0.26
CA ALA A 49 21.27 -20.12 0.35
C ALA A 49 20.77 -18.78 -0.22
N ILE A 50 21.50 -17.69 0.03
CA ILE A 50 21.22 -16.38 -0.60
C ILE A 50 21.42 -16.47 -2.13
N GLN A 51 22.50 -17.09 -2.60
CA GLN A 51 22.77 -17.24 -4.04
C GLN A 51 21.72 -18.09 -4.76
N ARG A 52 21.18 -19.12 -4.09
CA ARG A 52 20.05 -19.93 -4.59
C ARG A 52 18.73 -19.16 -4.62
N GLY A 53 18.67 -17.96 -4.04
CA GLY A 53 17.48 -17.11 -4.03
C GLY A 53 16.41 -17.53 -3.02
N GLU A 54 16.80 -18.31 -2.00
CA GLU A 54 15.91 -18.70 -0.88
C GLU A 54 15.58 -17.50 0.02
N TRP A 55 16.41 -16.46 -0.02
CA TRP A 55 16.31 -15.28 0.83
C TRP A 55 16.22 -14.00 -0.01
N VAL A 56 15.26 -13.15 0.36
CA VAL A 56 14.94 -11.90 -0.34
C VAL A 56 15.51 -10.73 0.46
N LYS A 57 16.38 -9.95 -0.18
CA LYS A 57 16.87 -8.68 0.37
C LYS A 57 15.77 -7.63 0.40
N ASN A 58 15.91 -6.65 1.28
CA ASN A 58 14.99 -5.52 1.42
C ASN A 58 14.52 -4.90 0.08
N GLU A 59 15.43 -4.61 -0.84
CA GLU A 59 15.13 -4.04 -2.17
C GLU A 59 14.29 -4.96 -3.06
N GLY A 60 14.39 -6.28 -2.85
CA GLY A 60 13.66 -7.28 -3.61
C GLY A 60 12.24 -7.56 -3.10
N ILE A 61 11.87 -7.04 -1.93
CA ILE A 61 10.56 -7.29 -1.30
C ILE A 61 9.41 -6.73 -2.13
N SER A 62 9.61 -5.60 -2.79
CA SER A 62 8.62 -4.94 -3.65
C SER A 62 8.11 -5.81 -4.81
N LYS A 63 8.87 -6.85 -5.19
CA LYS A 63 8.46 -7.85 -6.20
C LYS A 63 7.35 -8.78 -5.70
N TYR A 64 7.27 -8.99 -4.39
CA TYR A 64 6.34 -9.93 -3.76
C TYR A 64 5.19 -9.22 -3.06
N ILE A 65 5.43 -8.01 -2.55
CA ILE A 65 4.43 -7.19 -1.87
C ILE A 65 4.33 -5.85 -2.61
N LYS A 66 3.18 -5.62 -3.27
CA LYS A 66 2.91 -4.37 -4.00
C LYS A 66 2.79 -3.20 -3.02
N ASN A 67 3.25 -2.02 -3.45
CA ASN A 67 3.22 -0.78 -2.66
C ASN A 67 3.92 -0.90 -1.30
N ALA A 68 4.97 -1.72 -1.23
CA ALA A 68 5.78 -1.83 -0.03
C ALA A 68 6.44 -0.48 0.31
N PRO A 69 6.49 -0.09 1.59
CA PRO A 69 6.99 1.21 2.03
C PRO A 69 8.51 1.32 1.92
N TYR A 70 9.07 2.49 2.24
CA TYR A 70 10.53 2.65 2.40
C TYR A 70 11.02 1.72 3.52
N ASN A 71 12.11 0.99 3.26
CA ASN A 71 12.64 -0.06 4.14
C ASN A 71 11.60 -1.14 4.54
N PRO A 72 11.02 -1.85 3.56
CA PRO A 72 9.90 -2.75 3.80
C PRO A 72 10.23 -3.95 4.70
N ALA A 73 11.48 -4.41 4.72
CA ALA A 73 11.89 -5.51 5.59
C ALA A 73 11.69 -5.16 7.07
N LYS A 74 12.15 -3.98 7.49
CA LYS A 74 12.06 -3.54 8.88
C LYS A 74 10.60 -3.42 9.30
N PHE A 75 9.77 -2.81 8.45
CA PHE A 75 8.33 -2.68 8.70
C PHE A 75 7.67 -4.05 8.88
N ILE A 76 7.87 -4.99 7.96
CA ILE A 76 7.25 -6.32 8.01
C ILE A 76 7.66 -7.08 9.29
N ILE A 77 8.93 -6.97 9.69
CA ILE A 77 9.44 -7.61 10.92
C ILE A 77 8.80 -6.98 12.17
N GLU A 78 8.77 -5.66 12.27
CA GLU A 78 8.36 -4.97 13.50
C GLU A 78 6.83 -4.95 13.66
N GLU A 79 6.12 -4.71 12.56
CA GLU A 79 4.66 -4.47 12.56
C GLU A 79 3.86 -5.73 12.30
N LEU A 80 4.30 -6.54 11.33
CA LEU A 80 3.62 -7.80 10.99
C LEU A 80 4.23 -9.01 11.72
N LYS A 81 5.21 -8.77 12.61
CA LYS A 81 5.88 -9.79 13.43
C LYS A 81 6.46 -10.94 12.60
N PHE A 82 6.97 -10.63 11.41
CA PHE A 82 7.55 -11.64 10.54
C PHE A 82 8.81 -12.24 11.17
N GLY A 83 8.73 -13.52 11.56
CA GLY A 83 9.79 -14.20 12.32
C GLY A 83 10.89 -14.83 11.47
N ASN A 84 10.62 -15.18 10.21
CA ASN A 84 11.55 -15.94 9.38
C ASN A 84 12.52 -15.04 8.59
N TYR A 85 13.43 -14.38 9.31
CA TYR A 85 14.42 -13.46 8.75
C TYR A 85 15.78 -13.58 9.44
N PHE A 86 16.82 -13.05 8.79
CA PHE A 86 18.10 -12.77 9.44
C PHE A 86 18.67 -11.43 8.98
N LYS A 87 19.69 -10.96 9.70
CA LYS A 87 20.43 -9.73 9.39
C LYS A 87 21.88 -10.07 9.03
N ARG A 88 22.39 -9.48 7.95
CA ARG A 88 23.80 -9.56 7.56
C ARG A 88 24.32 -8.16 7.27
N GLY A 89 25.20 -7.66 8.14
CA GLY A 89 25.60 -6.25 8.14
C GLY A 89 24.39 -5.34 8.38
N HIS A 90 24.19 -4.36 7.51
CA HIS A 90 23.04 -3.45 7.57
C HIS A 90 21.80 -3.96 6.81
N GLN A 91 21.88 -5.10 6.12
CA GLN A 91 20.77 -5.61 5.30
C GLN A 91 19.98 -6.72 6.00
N TYR A 92 18.67 -6.65 5.82
CA TYR A 92 17.72 -7.70 6.21
C TYR A 92 17.45 -8.64 5.04
N TYR A 93 17.34 -9.93 5.37
CA TYR A 93 17.04 -11.02 4.46
C TYR A 93 15.82 -11.77 5.00
N LEU A 94 14.74 -11.80 4.22
CA LEU A 94 13.50 -12.48 4.57
C LEU A 94 13.40 -13.78 3.78
N ASN A 95 12.88 -14.83 4.40
CA ASN A 95 12.64 -16.08 3.70
C ASN A 95 11.63 -15.87 2.55
N LYS A 96 11.99 -16.34 1.35
CA LYS A 96 11.19 -16.10 0.14
C LYS A 96 9.82 -16.79 0.20
N THR A 97 9.75 -18.03 0.67
CA THR A 97 8.49 -18.79 0.64
C THR A 97 7.46 -18.18 1.58
N ASP A 98 7.88 -17.76 2.76
CA ASP A 98 6.97 -17.12 3.73
C ASP A 98 6.62 -15.69 3.33
N LEU A 99 7.55 -14.98 2.67
CA LEU A 99 7.27 -13.66 2.12
C LEU A 99 6.19 -13.71 1.02
N ILE A 100 6.21 -14.75 0.18
CA ILE A 100 5.18 -14.97 -0.86
C ILE A 100 3.82 -15.22 -0.22
N LYS A 101 3.76 -16.09 0.81
CA LYS A 101 2.51 -16.35 1.56
C LYS A 101 1.95 -15.08 2.18
N LEU A 102 2.82 -14.27 2.81
CA LEU A 102 2.43 -12.97 3.35
C LEU A 102 1.86 -12.05 2.25
N GLY A 103 2.52 -12.00 1.09
CA GLY A 103 2.05 -11.19 -0.05
C GLY A 103 0.68 -11.63 -0.57
N GLN A 104 0.40 -12.93 -0.58
CA GLN A 104 -0.92 -13.47 -0.94
C GLN A 104 -1.98 -13.08 0.10
N GLU A 105 -1.69 -13.27 1.38
CA GLU A 105 -2.62 -12.91 2.45
C GLU A 105 -2.97 -11.41 2.47
N LEU A 106 -1.97 -10.54 2.24
CA LEU A 106 -2.19 -9.11 2.12
C LEU A 106 -3.07 -8.75 0.92
N LYS A 107 -2.91 -9.48 -0.20
CA LYS A 107 -3.72 -9.29 -1.40
C LYS A 107 -5.16 -9.75 -1.18
N ASP A 108 -5.35 -10.90 -0.55
CA ASP A 108 -6.67 -11.49 -0.31
C ASP A 108 -7.51 -10.63 0.66
N ARG A 109 -6.84 -9.95 1.59
CA ARG A 109 -7.46 -9.01 2.54
C ARG A 109 -7.56 -7.57 2.02
N ASP A 110 -7.14 -7.30 0.78
CA ASP A 110 -7.08 -5.96 0.17
C ASP A 110 -6.32 -4.92 1.03
N VAL A 111 -5.22 -5.35 1.65
CA VAL A 111 -4.44 -4.50 2.56
C VAL A 111 -3.36 -3.73 1.79
N ASN A 112 -3.45 -2.40 1.82
CA ASN A 112 -2.41 -1.51 1.30
C ASN A 112 -1.47 -1.06 2.42
N LEU A 113 -0.25 -1.63 2.46
CA LEU A 113 0.75 -1.34 3.50
C LEU A 113 1.20 0.12 3.53
N LYS A 114 1.28 0.79 2.38
CA LYS A 114 1.64 2.22 2.32
C LYS A 114 0.61 3.06 3.06
N ARG A 115 -0.68 2.81 2.79
CA ARG A 115 -1.79 3.54 3.42
C ARG A 115 -1.89 3.25 4.92
N TYR A 116 -1.58 2.02 5.33
CA TYR A 116 -1.50 1.66 6.74
C TYR A 116 -0.44 2.48 7.49
N LEU A 117 0.72 2.70 6.88
CA LEU A 117 1.78 3.53 7.45
C LEU A 117 1.38 5.00 7.54
N GLU A 118 0.81 5.57 6.48
CA GLU A 118 0.30 6.94 6.48
C GLU A 118 -0.69 7.15 7.64
N PHE A 119 -1.61 6.20 7.84
CA PHE A 119 -2.55 6.25 8.97
C PHE A 119 -1.85 6.25 10.34
N LYS A 120 -0.82 5.41 10.53
CA LYS A 120 -0.07 5.39 11.79
C LYS A 120 0.67 6.69 12.05
N ASP A 121 1.33 7.23 11.03
CA ASP A 121 2.08 8.48 11.14
C ASP A 121 1.14 9.65 11.48
N ASP A 122 -0.03 9.70 10.83
CA ASP A 122 -1.02 10.73 11.10
C ASP A 122 -1.63 10.60 12.48
N LYS A 123 -1.89 9.37 12.96
CA LYS A 123 -2.30 9.13 14.35
C LYS A 123 -1.24 9.62 15.33
N ALA A 124 0.03 9.33 15.09
CA ALA A 124 1.12 9.78 15.97
C ALA A 124 1.27 11.32 15.98
N LYS A 125 1.12 11.99 14.82
CA LYS A 125 1.10 13.46 14.74
C LYS A 125 -0.07 14.05 15.51
N PHE A 126 -1.26 13.45 15.38
CA PHE A 126 -2.46 13.88 16.08
C PHE A 126 -2.30 13.74 17.60
N ASP A 127 -1.80 12.60 18.07
CA ASP A 127 -1.54 12.37 19.50
C ASP A 127 -0.50 13.37 20.06
N LYS A 128 0.52 13.70 19.27
CA LYS A 128 1.52 14.72 19.62
C LYS A 128 0.90 16.12 19.69
N TYR A 129 -0.01 16.45 18.77
CA TYR A 129 -0.76 17.70 18.79
C TYR A 129 -1.63 17.79 20.06
N LEU A 130 -2.42 16.76 20.36
CA LEU A 130 -3.24 16.71 21.57
C LEU A 130 -2.40 16.89 22.84
N LYS A 131 -1.27 16.18 22.95
CA LYS A 131 -0.36 16.35 24.09
C LYS A 131 0.22 17.76 24.21
N LYS A 132 0.44 18.46 23.09
CA LYS A 132 0.92 19.85 23.09
C LYS A 132 -0.16 20.82 23.57
N VAL A 133 -1.40 20.64 23.10
CA VAL A 133 -2.57 21.43 23.54
C VAL A 133 -2.84 21.23 25.02
N LEU A 134 -2.77 19.98 25.51
CA LEU A 134 -2.97 19.67 26.94
C LEU A 134 -1.86 20.24 27.85
N LYS A 135 -0.62 20.37 27.36
CA LYS A 135 0.52 20.88 28.15
C LYS A 135 0.60 22.41 28.22
N ASN A 136 0.16 23.10 27.17
CA ASN A 136 0.07 24.55 27.14
C ASN A 136 -1.38 24.94 26.88
N PRO A 137 -2.25 24.96 27.91
CA PRO A 137 -3.57 25.55 27.81
C PRO A 137 -3.38 27.07 27.71
N SER A 138 -2.97 27.57 26.55
CA SER A 138 -3.24 28.95 26.20
C SER A 138 -4.75 29.12 26.33
N LYS A 139 -5.17 30.08 27.17
CA LYS A 139 -6.58 30.48 27.42
C LYS A 139 -7.39 30.19 26.16
N ILE A 140 -8.18 29.12 26.21
CA ILE A 140 -9.03 28.75 25.07
C ILE A 140 -9.91 29.99 24.86
N PRO A 141 -9.81 30.72 23.72
CA PRO A 141 -10.48 32.01 23.57
C PRO A 141 -11.99 31.83 23.32
N TYR A 142 -12.54 30.68 23.70
CA TYR A 142 -13.90 30.27 23.49
C TYR A 142 -14.33 29.32 24.60
N GLU A 143 -15.59 29.45 25.03
CA GLU A 143 -16.29 28.45 25.83
C GLU A 143 -17.17 27.64 24.88
N LEU A 144 -17.12 26.31 24.99
CA LEU A 144 -18.04 25.45 24.27
C LEU A 144 -19.34 25.38 25.08
N PRO A 145 -20.50 25.68 24.49
CA PRO A 145 -21.78 25.53 25.15
C PRO A 145 -22.00 24.10 25.67
N GLU A 146 -22.60 23.94 26.86
CA GLU A 146 -22.83 22.63 27.50
C GLU A 146 -23.73 21.69 26.66
N ASP A 147 -24.55 22.26 25.77
CA ASP A 147 -25.42 21.55 24.84
C ASP A 147 -24.69 21.03 23.58
N MET A 148 -23.39 21.32 23.42
CA MET A 148 -22.60 20.90 22.26
C MET A 148 -22.06 19.48 22.41
N LEU A 149 -22.95 18.48 22.42
CA LEU A 149 -22.62 17.06 22.38
C LEU A 149 -23.00 16.42 21.04
N ASN A 150 -22.13 15.57 20.49
CA ASN A 150 -22.36 14.78 19.28
C ASN A 150 -22.58 15.59 17.99
N ILE A 151 -21.60 16.42 17.59
CA ILE A 151 -21.51 16.91 16.22
C ILE A 151 -21.10 15.74 15.31
N THR A 152 -22.08 14.91 14.95
CA THR A 152 -21.93 13.91 13.89
C THR A 152 -22.38 14.54 12.58
N THR A 153 -21.48 14.60 11.61
CA THR A 153 -21.88 14.90 10.23
C THR A 153 -22.55 13.64 9.70
N SER A 154 -23.87 13.55 9.87
CA SER A 154 -24.65 12.66 9.00
C SER A 154 -24.37 13.12 7.57
N LYS A 155 -24.04 12.16 6.68
CA LYS A 155 -23.87 12.51 5.27
C LYS A 155 -25.16 13.19 4.82
N PRO A 156 -25.09 14.32 4.09
CA PRO A 156 -26.29 14.95 3.56
C PRO A 156 -27.08 13.90 2.77
N PRO A 157 -28.42 13.95 2.83
CA PRO A 157 -29.25 12.99 2.13
C PRO A 157 -28.86 12.97 0.65
N SER A 158 -28.67 11.77 0.11
CA SER A 158 -28.32 11.63 -1.31
C SER A 158 -29.42 12.28 -2.16
N PRO A 159 -29.06 13.06 -3.20
CA PRO A 159 -30.04 13.71 -4.05
C PRO A 159 -30.96 12.69 -4.72
N LEU A 160 -32.25 13.02 -4.84
CA LEU A 160 -33.23 12.20 -5.54
C LEU A 160 -32.82 12.06 -7.02
N ILE A 161 -32.63 10.83 -7.51
CA ILE A 161 -32.23 10.55 -8.90
C ILE A 161 -33.19 11.20 -9.92
N SER A 162 -34.48 11.28 -9.60
CA SER A 162 -35.47 11.97 -10.43
C SER A 162 -35.12 13.43 -10.68
N LYS A 163 -34.73 14.17 -9.62
CA LYS A 163 -34.29 15.57 -9.72
C LYS A 163 -33.03 15.72 -10.57
N ILE A 164 -32.10 14.78 -10.47
CA ILE A 164 -30.88 14.79 -11.29
C ILE A 164 -31.22 14.55 -12.77
N ARG A 165 -32.13 13.62 -13.06
CA ARG A 165 -32.60 13.37 -14.44
C ARG A 165 -33.35 14.57 -15.02
N GLU A 166 -34.16 15.25 -14.21
CA GLU A 166 -34.82 16.50 -14.61
C GLU A 166 -33.79 17.59 -14.91
N HIS A 167 -32.76 17.73 -14.08
CA HIS A 167 -31.67 18.67 -14.31
C HIS A 167 -30.91 18.37 -15.60
N VAL A 168 -30.60 17.10 -15.92
CA VAL A 168 -30.00 16.73 -17.20
C VAL A 168 -30.91 17.10 -18.38
N LYS A 169 -32.23 16.90 -18.27
CA LYS A 169 -33.18 17.35 -19.32
C LYS A 169 -33.18 18.87 -19.49
N GLN A 170 -33.03 19.63 -18.40
CA GLN A 170 -32.90 21.08 -18.46
C GLN A 170 -31.59 21.49 -19.13
N LEU A 171 -30.47 20.88 -18.76
CA LEU A 171 -29.16 21.15 -19.38
C LEU A 171 -29.15 20.81 -20.87
N LYS A 172 -29.82 19.73 -21.30
CA LYS A 172 -29.99 19.42 -22.73
C LYS A 172 -30.80 20.48 -23.47
N ARG A 173 -31.86 21.03 -22.88
CA ARG A 173 -32.60 22.16 -23.46
C ARG A 173 -31.75 23.42 -23.54
N GLU A 174 -31.02 23.76 -22.47
CA GLU A 174 -30.11 24.91 -22.46
C GLU A 174 -29.04 24.79 -23.54
N PHE A 175 -28.51 23.57 -23.77
CA PHE A 175 -27.52 23.31 -24.81
C PHE A 175 -28.03 23.65 -26.21
N GLU A 176 -29.30 23.33 -26.50
CA GLU A 176 -29.97 23.65 -27.75
C GLU A 176 -30.28 25.15 -27.84
N GLU A 177 -30.92 25.72 -26.82
CA GLU A 177 -31.33 27.14 -26.77
C GLU A 177 -30.14 28.10 -26.84
N CYS A 178 -29.03 27.78 -26.18
CA CYS A 178 -27.82 28.60 -26.16
C CYS A 178 -26.81 28.21 -27.25
N GLU A 179 -27.17 27.29 -28.15
CA GLU A 179 -26.35 26.81 -29.26
C GLU A 179 -24.92 26.38 -28.86
N TYR A 180 -24.77 25.78 -27.66
CA TYR A 180 -23.48 25.37 -27.11
C TYR A 180 -22.75 24.33 -27.96
N GLY A 181 -23.46 23.64 -28.86
CA GLY A 181 -22.88 22.74 -29.86
C GLY A 181 -21.84 23.39 -30.78
N LYS A 182 -21.74 24.72 -30.85
CA LYS A 182 -20.65 25.43 -31.54
C LYS A 182 -19.30 25.29 -30.84
N HIS A 183 -19.30 25.06 -29.53
CA HIS A 183 -18.10 25.08 -28.68
C HIS A 183 -17.87 23.78 -27.91
N ILE A 184 -18.89 22.95 -27.75
CA ILE A 184 -18.85 21.74 -26.92
C ILE A 184 -19.27 20.53 -27.76
N ASP A 185 -18.52 19.44 -27.63
CA ASP A 185 -18.88 18.10 -28.08
C ASP A 185 -19.47 17.30 -26.91
N VAL A 186 -20.58 16.62 -27.16
CA VAL A 186 -21.19 15.68 -26.21
C VAL A 186 -20.98 14.26 -26.71
N TYR A 187 -20.19 13.49 -25.97
CA TYR A 187 -19.87 12.10 -26.24
C TYR A 187 -20.85 11.18 -25.52
N GLN A 188 -21.38 10.20 -26.27
CA GLN A 188 -22.25 9.14 -25.73
C GLN A 188 -23.37 9.67 -24.82
N ASP A 189 -23.93 10.84 -25.14
CA ASP A 189 -25.00 11.50 -24.39
C ASP A 189 -24.73 11.76 -22.89
N SER A 190 -23.49 11.59 -22.43
CA SER A 190 -23.17 11.50 -20.98
C SER A 190 -21.89 12.21 -20.58
N TYR A 191 -21.07 12.65 -21.53
CA TYR A 191 -19.84 13.38 -21.26
C TYR A 191 -19.62 14.52 -22.24
N ALA A 192 -19.48 15.73 -21.74
CA ALA A 192 -19.22 16.94 -22.51
C ALA A 192 -17.75 17.36 -22.42
N MET A 193 -17.16 17.67 -23.57
CA MET A 193 -15.83 18.23 -23.69
C MET A 193 -15.86 19.43 -24.64
N PHE A 194 -14.94 20.35 -24.45
CA PHE A 194 -14.73 21.43 -25.39
C PHE A 194 -14.22 20.90 -26.73
N LYS A 195 -14.76 21.44 -27.82
CA LYS A 195 -14.16 21.30 -29.16
C LYS A 195 -12.72 21.82 -29.10
N ASP A 196 -11.84 21.33 -29.97
CA ASP A 196 -10.42 21.72 -30.01
C ASP A 196 -10.22 23.24 -30.26
N PHE A 197 -10.40 24.05 -29.22
CA PHE A 197 -10.27 25.51 -29.23
C PHE A 197 -9.18 26.01 -28.30
N TYR A 198 -8.33 25.14 -27.75
CA TYR A 198 -7.25 25.53 -26.82
C TYR A 198 -6.39 26.69 -27.34
N ARG A 199 -6.27 26.85 -28.67
CA ARG A 199 -5.53 27.96 -29.30
C ARG A 199 -6.27 29.30 -29.34
N TYR A 200 -7.60 29.30 -29.25
CA TYR A 200 -8.45 30.49 -29.38
C TYR A 200 -9.25 30.83 -28.11
N ARG A 201 -9.03 30.08 -27.03
CA ARG A 201 -9.74 30.24 -25.75
C ARG A 201 -9.65 31.66 -25.19
N ASP A 202 -8.48 32.28 -25.30
CA ASP A 202 -8.23 33.63 -24.76
C ASP A 202 -8.91 34.75 -25.57
N TYR A 203 -9.41 34.42 -26.76
CA TYR A 203 -10.15 35.34 -27.64
C TYR A 203 -11.66 35.17 -27.53
N LEU A 204 -12.15 34.21 -26.73
CA LEU A 204 -13.57 34.08 -26.44
C LEU A 204 -14.00 35.15 -25.42
N ASP A 205 -15.23 35.61 -25.58
CA ASP A 205 -15.88 36.42 -24.57
C ASP A 205 -15.85 35.71 -23.20
N LYS A 206 -15.41 36.43 -22.16
CA LYS A 206 -15.18 35.84 -20.82
C LYS A 206 -16.48 35.34 -20.20
N ASP A 207 -17.60 36.00 -20.46
CA ASP A 207 -18.90 35.58 -19.95
C ASP A 207 -19.41 34.33 -20.67
N LEU A 208 -19.22 34.26 -21.98
CA LEU A 208 -19.48 33.05 -22.76
C LEU A 208 -18.64 31.88 -22.24
N LEU A 209 -17.33 32.07 -22.06
CA LEU A 209 -16.44 31.02 -21.54
C LEU A 209 -16.87 30.56 -20.15
N ARG A 210 -17.30 31.48 -19.27
CA ARG A 210 -17.81 31.14 -17.94
C ARG A 210 -19.09 30.29 -18.02
N ARG A 211 -20.05 30.67 -18.87
CA ARG A 211 -21.29 29.89 -19.08
C ARG A 211 -21.00 28.49 -19.61
N LEU A 212 -20.14 28.40 -20.62
CA LEU A 212 -19.72 27.14 -21.24
C LEU A 212 -19.02 26.20 -20.25
N ASN A 213 -18.11 26.73 -19.40
CA ASN A 213 -17.47 25.91 -18.36
C ASN A 213 -18.49 25.41 -17.34
N LYS A 214 -19.35 26.30 -16.85
CA LYS A 214 -20.38 25.96 -15.87
C LYS A 214 -21.29 24.86 -16.40
N TRP A 215 -21.82 25.03 -17.62
CA TRP A 215 -22.69 24.04 -18.24
C TRP A 215 -22.00 22.68 -18.40
N ARG A 216 -20.76 22.67 -18.91
CA ARG A 216 -19.98 21.43 -19.08
C ARG A 216 -19.81 20.71 -17.74
N ASP A 217 -19.43 21.45 -16.70
CA ASP A 217 -19.16 20.89 -15.38
C ASP A 217 -20.45 20.35 -14.74
N ASP A 218 -21.55 21.10 -14.83
CA ASP A 218 -22.87 20.69 -14.34
C ASP A 218 -23.40 19.44 -15.09
N PHE A 219 -23.23 19.38 -16.41
CA PHE A 219 -23.64 18.24 -17.25
C PHE A 219 -22.84 16.97 -16.93
N ASN A 220 -21.52 17.10 -16.81
CA ASN A 220 -20.64 15.96 -16.48
C ASN A 220 -20.89 15.46 -15.05
N LEU A 221 -21.07 16.38 -14.09
CA LEU A 221 -21.40 16.03 -12.71
C LEU A 221 -22.74 15.31 -12.63
N ALA A 222 -23.79 15.84 -13.26
CA ALA A 222 -25.12 15.23 -13.21
C ALA A 222 -25.13 13.81 -13.80
N ASN A 223 -24.46 13.58 -14.93
CA ASN A 223 -24.35 12.25 -15.53
C ASN A 223 -23.51 11.28 -14.69
N SER A 224 -22.40 11.75 -14.11
CA SER A 224 -21.60 10.99 -13.14
C SER A 224 -22.44 10.51 -11.95
N LEU A 225 -23.25 11.40 -11.36
CA LEU A 225 -24.12 11.05 -10.25
C LEU A 225 -25.22 10.05 -10.64
N ILE A 226 -25.83 10.20 -11.83
CA ILE A 226 -26.80 9.22 -12.34
C ILE A 226 -26.15 7.83 -12.44
N HIS A 227 -24.91 7.76 -12.93
CA HIS A 227 -24.18 6.50 -13.04
C HIS A 227 -23.81 5.90 -11.67
N GLU A 228 -23.36 6.72 -10.71
CA GLU A 228 -23.04 6.27 -9.35
C GLU A 228 -24.26 5.75 -8.60
N PHE A 229 -25.36 6.51 -8.60
CA PHE A 229 -26.60 6.13 -7.91
C PHE A 229 -27.40 5.05 -8.66
N GLY A 230 -27.25 4.96 -9.99
CA GLY A 230 -27.85 3.90 -10.80
C GLY A 230 -27.28 2.51 -10.49
N ARG A 231 -25.97 2.40 -10.24
CA ARG A 231 -25.31 1.12 -9.88
C ARG A 231 -25.65 0.61 -8.47
N LYS A 232 -26.06 1.49 -7.54
CA LYS A 232 -26.42 1.09 -6.16
C LYS A 232 -27.76 0.36 -6.05
N ARG A 233 -28.59 0.34 -7.10
CA ARG A 233 -29.87 -0.40 -7.13
C ARG A 233 -29.77 -1.82 -7.71
N SER A 234 -28.61 -2.25 -8.20
CA SER A 234 -28.41 -3.57 -8.83
C SER A 234 -27.59 -4.54 -7.96
N ARG A 235 -27.55 -4.34 -6.64
CA ARG A 235 -26.95 -5.24 -5.66
C ARG A 235 -27.94 -5.53 -4.55
#